data_AF-A0A1S2PJS6-F1
#
_entry.id   AF-A0A1S2PJS6-F1
#
_cell.length_a   1.000
_cell.length_b   1.000
_cell.length_c   1.000
_cell.angle_alpha   90.00
_cell.angle_beta   90.00
_cell.angle_gamma   90.00
#
_symmetry.space_group_name_H-M   'P 1'
#
loop_
_entity.id
_entity.type
_entity.pdbx_description
1 polymer ?
#
loop_
_entity_poly.entity_id
_entity_poly.type
_entity_poly.pdbx_seq_one_letter_code
_entity_poly.pdbx_strand_id
1 'polypeptide(L)'
;MRVQVSGFPAAGSDDDPLGLVTRSADRLLRSAGALSDAALRAPSELPGWTRGHVLAHVTHSADAYVWLLGLARTGREPGPRRDRAALAAALERDAALPAGRLTALLRESLGRFTAQARTTPAPAWDHLVAALAGWRHPAWYLLLRCLRELETHHLDLGTGYGTEQWPGAYVSWALDDTLGTLRTQGFALASVEAVDLGRRWTLAAQGPSVTAAGHRILGWLTGRLPAEALAIDPLSADALPPDALPADVLIADAPIARAPAHLLPRPPAWPQPPLPGWGRVGDDV
;
A
#
# COMPACT_ATOMS: atom_id res chain seq x y z
N MET A 1 15.64 -12.00 16.81
CA MET A 1 14.34 -11.60 17.38
C MET A 1 13.65 -10.71 16.36
N ARG A 2 12.40 -11.02 15.99
CA ARG A 2 11.75 -10.55 14.77
C ARG A 2 10.80 -9.41 15.11
N VAL A 3 10.74 -8.36 14.27
CA VAL A 3 9.83 -7.23 14.50
C VAL A 3 8.40 -7.68 14.28
N GLN A 4 7.61 -7.63 15.34
CA GLN A 4 6.16 -7.79 15.27
C GLN A 4 5.57 -6.41 14.93
N VAL A 5 5.06 -6.26 13.71
CA VAL A 5 4.35 -5.05 13.29
C VAL A 5 2.90 -5.20 13.71
N SER A 6 2.35 -4.22 14.41
CA SER A 6 0.93 -4.20 14.76
C SER A 6 0.06 -4.41 13.51
N GLY A 7 -0.88 -5.36 13.56
CA GLY A 7 -1.74 -5.72 12.43
C GLY A 7 -1.20 -6.84 11.53
N PHE A 8 0.05 -7.31 11.72
CA PHE A 8 0.57 -8.49 11.04
C PHE A 8 0.82 -9.65 12.03
N PRO A 9 0.53 -10.90 11.63
CA PRO A 9 0.81 -12.06 12.46
C PRO A 9 2.31 -12.26 12.71
N ALA A 10 2.62 -13.08 13.71
CA ALA A 10 3.99 -13.36 14.10
C ALA A 10 4.81 -13.89 12.91
N ALA A 11 6.08 -13.49 12.89
CA ALA A 11 6.95 -13.77 11.77
C ALA A 11 7.17 -15.28 11.55
N GLY A 12 7.00 -15.75 10.31
CA GLY A 12 6.98 -17.17 9.93
C GLY A 12 5.58 -17.72 9.63
N SER A 13 4.54 -16.93 9.84
CA SER A 13 3.24 -17.12 9.17
C SER A 13 3.35 -16.66 7.71
N ASP A 14 2.48 -17.18 6.85
CA ASP A 14 2.43 -16.70 5.45
C ASP A 14 2.24 -15.17 5.40
N ASP A 15 1.57 -14.57 6.37
CA ASP A 15 1.28 -13.14 6.40
C ASP A 15 2.33 -12.27 7.13
N ASP A 16 3.56 -12.76 7.35
CA ASP A 16 4.63 -11.86 7.79
C ASP A 16 4.96 -10.80 6.72
N PRO A 17 5.35 -9.56 7.09
CA PRO A 17 5.55 -8.48 6.12
C PRO A 17 6.56 -8.77 5.02
N LEU A 18 7.63 -9.51 5.31
CA LEU A 18 8.66 -9.85 4.31
C LEU A 18 8.19 -10.97 3.38
N GLY A 19 7.46 -11.95 3.91
CA GLY A 19 6.75 -12.97 3.13
C GLY A 19 5.77 -12.35 2.14
N LEU A 20 4.94 -11.40 2.60
CA LEU A 20 4.01 -10.66 1.77
C LEU A 20 4.71 -9.83 0.69
N VAL A 21 5.77 -9.09 1.02
CA VAL A 21 6.58 -8.37 0.02
C VAL A 21 7.13 -9.33 -1.03
N THR A 22 7.68 -10.48 -0.61
CA THR A 22 8.27 -11.46 -1.54
C THR A 22 7.24 -11.99 -2.52
N ARG A 23 6.07 -12.45 -2.04
CA ARG A 23 5.00 -12.97 -2.93
C ARG A 23 4.45 -11.90 -3.86
N SER A 24 4.40 -10.66 -3.41
CA SER A 24 3.86 -9.52 -4.18
C SER A 24 4.85 -9.05 -5.24
N ALA A 25 6.15 -9.05 -4.91
CA ALA A 25 7.22 -8.89 -5.87
C ALA A 25 7.16 -9.97 -6.95
N ASP A 26 6.97 -11.24 -6.57
CA ASP A 26 6.88 -12.35 -7.52
C ASP A 26 5.65 -12.22 -8.45
N ARG A 27 4.49 -11.81 -7.93
CA ARG A 27 3.30 -11.54 -8.75
C ARG A 27 3.56 -10.41 -9.74
N LEU A 28 4.09 -9.27 -9.27
CA LEU A 28 4.40 -8.12 -10.13
C LEU A 28 5.43 -8.48 -11.21
N LEU A 29 6.48 -9.23 -10.85
CA LEU A 29 7.51 -9.67 -11.79
C LEU A 29 6.98 -10.61 -12.88
N ARG A 30 6.00 -11.47 -12.55
CA ARG A 30 5.31 -12.28 -13.56
C ARG A 30 4.53 -11.41 -14.53
N SER A 31 3.75 -10.45 -14.04
CA SER A 31 2.99 -9.52 -14.89
C SER A 31 3.92 -8.67 -15.75
N ALA A 32 4.98 -8.10 -15.17
CA ALA A 32 5.99 -7.33 -15.89
C ALA A 32 6.68 -8.16 -16.98
N GLY A 33 7.02 -9.43 -16.69
CA GLY A 33 7.65 -10.33 -17.65
C GLY A 33 6.75 -10.74 -18.83
N ALA A 34 5.43 -10.54 -18.72
CA ALA A 34 4.49 -10.78 -19.81
C ALA A 34 4.29 -9.55 -20.73
N LEU A 35 4.80 -8.38 -20.36
CA LEU A 35 4.65 -7.16 -21.14
C LEU A 35 5.66 -7.09 -22.28
N SER A 36 5.17 -6.78 -23.48
CA SER A 36 6.02 -6.40 -24.62
C SER A 36 6.49 -4.95 -24.51
N ASP A 37 7.48 -4.57 -25.33
CA ASP A 37 7.93 -3.17 -25.44
C ASP A 37 6.76 -2.23 -25.78
N ALA A 38 5.88 -2.65 -26.68
CA ALA A 38 4.69 -1.89 -27.05
C ALA A 38 3.72 -1.73 -25.86
N ALA A 39 3.52 -2.79 -25.07
CA ALA A 39 2.67 -2.73 -23.88
C ALA A 39 3.26 -1.81 -22.80
N LEU A 40 4.59 -1.78 -22.62
CA LEU A 40 5.24 -0.82 -21.72
C LEU A 40 5.07 0.63 -22.12
N ARG A 41 4.95 0.91 -23.43
CA ARG A 41 4.73 2.26 -23.95
C ARG A 41 3.27 2.68 -23.91
N ALA A 42 2.34 1.74 -23.76
CA ALA A 42 0.93 2.07 -23.61
C ALA A 42 0.64 2.73 -22.24
N PRO A 43 -0.40 3.58 -22.16
CA PRO A 43 -0.83 4.22 -20.92
C PRO A 43 -1.06 3.21 -19.80
N SER A 44 -0.73 3.61 -18.58
CA SER A 44 -1.13 2.94 -17.34
C SER A 44 -2.43 3.56 -16.81
N GLU A 45 -2.91 3.12 -15.65
CA GLU A 45 -4.06 3.74 -14.97
C GLU A 45 -3.70 5.09 -14.33
N LEU A 46 -2.41 5.44 -14.25
CA LEU A 46 -1.96 6.73 -13.75
C LEU A 46 -1.93 7.77 -14.87
N PRO A 47 -2.59 8.93 -14.70
CA PRO A 47 -2.60 9.98 -15.72
C PRO A 47 -1.19 10.40 -16.16
N GLY A 48 -0.95 10.35 -17.46
CA GLY A 48 0.32 10.75 -18.07
C GLY A 48 1.46 9.75 -17.92
N TRP A 49 1.25 8.61 -17.25
CA TRP A 49 2.26 7.57 -17.09
C TRP A 49 2.01 6.42 -18.04
N THR A 50 3.09 5.85 -18.58
CA THR A 50 3.04 4.54 -19.24
C THR A 50 3.27 3.43 -18.22
N ARG A 51 2.98 2.18 -18.60
CA ARG A 51 3.33 1.01 -17.77
C ARG A 51 4.85 0.96 -17.47
N GLY A 52 5.68 1.40 -18.42
CA GLY A 52 7.13 1.59 -18.22
C GLY A 52 7.46 2.57 -17.09
N HIS A 53 6.75 3.70 -16.99
CA HIS A 53 6.93 4.67 -15.89
C HIS A 53 6.59 4.05 -14.54
N VAL A 54 5.50 3.28 -14.47
CA VAL A 54 5.08 2.56 -13.26
C VAL A 54 6.17 1.58 -12.79
N LEU A 55 6.69 0.73 -13.69
CA LEU A 55 7.73 -0.24 -13.33
C LEU A 55 9.07 0.44 -12.98
N ALA A 56 9.45 1.51 -13.67
CA ALA A 56 10.65 2.29 -13.36
C ALA A 56 10.53 2.94 -11.96
N HIS A 57 9.36 3.52 -11.65
CA HIS A 57 9.06 4.05 -10.33
C HIS A 57 9.21 2.99 -9.23
N VAL A 58 8.57 1.82 -9.37
CA VAL A 58 8.68 0.74 -8.38
C VAL A 58 10.13 0.28 -8.20
N THR A 59 10.89 0.21 -9.30
CA THR A 59 12.33 -0.12 -9.28
C THR A 59 13.11 0.89 -8.44
N HIS A 60 12.87 2.18 -8.65
CA HIS A 60 13.54 3.25 -7.89
C HIS A 60 13.05 3.35 -6.44
N SER A 61 11.79 3.04 -6.15
CA SER A 61 11.28 2.89 -4.78
C SER A 61 12.05 1.78 -4.04
N ALA A 62 12.24 0.61 -4.67
CA ALA A 62 13.01 -0.48 -4.09
C ALA A 62 14.50 -0.10 -3.86
N ASP A 63 15.13 0.60 -4.80
CA ASP A 63 16.49 1.14 -4.62
C ASP A 63 16.58 2.10 -3.42
N ALA A 64 15.59 2.98 -3.25
CA ALA A 64 15.54 3.89 -2.12
C ALA A 64 15.40 3.12 -0.79
N TYR A 65 14.63 2.02 -0.77
CA TYR A 65 14.50 1.18 0.43
C TYR A 65 15.77 0.41 0.76
N VAL A 66 16.50 -0.07 -0.25
CA VAL A 66 17.85 -0.64 -0.09
C VAL A 66 18.80 0.39 0.54
N TRP A 67 18.79 1.63 0.05
CA TRP A 67 19.62 2.69 0.61
C TRP A 67 19.26 2.97 2.08
N LEU A 68 17.96 3.05 2.41
CA LEU A 68 17.49 3.31 3.77
C LEU A 68 17.79 2.13 4.73
N LEU A 69 17.70 0.88 4.26
CA LEU A 69 18.14 -0.27 5.06
C LEU A 69 19.64 -0.26 5.31
N GLY A 70 20.44 0.15 4.32
CA GLY A 70 21.88 0.34 4.52
C GLY A 70 22.18 1.38 5.60
N LEU A 71 21.48 2.52 5.57
CA LEU A 71 21.57 3.56 6.61
C LEU A 71 21.16 3.00 7.98
N ALA A 72 20.00 2.33 8.07
CA ALA A 72 19.52 1.74 9.31
C ALA A 72 20.50 0.73 9.91
N ARG A 73 21.13 -0.12 9.08
CA ARG A 73 22.07 -1.15 9.53
C ARG A 73 23.40 -0.60 10.01
N THR A 74 23.90 0.46 9.38
CA THR A 74 25.28 0.93 9.58
C THR A 74 25.36 2.25 10.36
N GLY A 75 24.26 2.97 10.50
CA GLY A 75 24.24 4.33 11.02
C GLY A 75 24.93 5.36 10.12
N ARG A 76 25.33 4.97 8.90
CA ARG A 76 26.03 5.84 7.95
C ARG A 76 25.33 5.78 6.59
N GLU A 77 25.32 6.91 5.89
CA GLU A 77 24.78 6.95 4.53
C GLU A 77 25.60 6.02 3.61
N PRO A 78 24.97 5.05 2.93
CA PRO A 78 25.69 4.12 2.05
C PRO A 78 26.35 4.77 0.83
N GLY A 79 26.01 6.04 0.56
CA GLY A 79 26.43 6.82 -0.59
C GLY A 79 25.47 8.00 -0.82
N PRO A 80 25.69 8.82 -1.86
CA PRO A 80 24.85 9.98 -2.11
C PRO A 80 23.40 9.57 -2.39
N ARG A 81 22.46 10.25 -1.73
CA ARG A 81 21.04 10.08 -1.99
C ARG A 81 20.66 10.89 -3.24
N ARG A 82 19.90 10.28 -4.15
CA ARG A 82 19.31 11.01 -5.28
C ARG A 82 18.32 12.05 -4.77
N ASP A 83 18.45 13.28 -5.25
CA ASP A 83 17.43 14.30 -5.05
C ASP A 83 16.21 14.06 -5.97
N ARG A 84 15.20 14.93 -5.85
CA ARG A 84 13.97 14.84 -6.64
C ARG A 84 14.21 14.98 -8.15
N ALA A 85 15.11 15.86 -8.57
CA ALA A 85 15.37 16.10 -9.99
C ALA A 85 16.12 14.92 -10.63
N ALA A 86 17.12 14.39 -9.94
CA ALA A 86 17.87 13.21 -10.36
C ALA A 86 16.97 11.96 -10.41
N LEU A 87 16.03 11.81 -9.47
CA LEU A 87 15.06 10.72 -9.48
C LEU A 87 14.08 10.85 -10.66
N ALA A 88 13.54 12.04 -10.92
CA ALA A 88 12.65 12.28 -12.06
C ALA A 88 13.36 11.97 -13.39
N ALA A 89 14.59 12.46 -13.57
CA ALA A 89 15.37 12.16 -14.77
C ALA A 89 15.72 10.68 -14.92
N ALA A 90 15.96 9.96 -13.82
CA ALA A 90 16.18 8.52 -13.84
C ALA A 90 14.90 7.77 -14.24
N LEU A 91 13.76 8.14 -13.68
CA LEU A 91 12.47 7.56 -14.00
C LEU A 91 12.14 7.70 -15.48
N GLU A 92 12.26 8.90 -16.06
CA GLU A 92 12.00 9.14 -17.49
C GLU A 92 12.88 8.29 -18.40
N ARG A 93 14.19 8.22 -18.10
CA ARG A 93 15.12 7.39 -18.87
C ARG A 93 14.78 5.91 -18.77
N ASP A 94 14.56 5.42 -17.55
CA ASP A 94 14.43 3.99 -17.29
C ASP A 94 13.04 3.48 -17.72
N ALA A 95 12.02 4.34 -17.72
CA ALA A 95 10.70 4.07 -18.29
C ALA A 95 10.73 3.79 -19.80
N ALA A 96 11.76 4.29 -20.50
CA ALA A 96 11.93 4.10 -21.94
C ALA A 96 12.74 2.84 -22.32
N LEU A 97 13.24 2.09 -21.33
CA LEU A 97 14.03 0.87 -21.56
C LEU A 97 13.18 -0.25 -22.22
N PRO A 98 13.83 -1.17 -22.96
CA PRO A 98 13.17 -2.39 -23.42
C PRO A 98 12.64 -3.23 -22.26
N ALA A 99 11.54 -3.95 -22.46
CA ALA A 99 10.80 -4.68 -21.43
C ALA A 99 11.66 -5.71 -20.70
N GLY A 100 12.49 -6.45 -21.45
CA GLY A 100 13.44 -7.39 -20.84
C GLY A 100 14.43 -6.71 -19.91
N ARG A 101 14.89 -5.50 -20.24
CA ARG A 101 15.84 -4.73 -19.41
C ARG A 101 15.16 -4.13 -18.19
N LEU A 102 14.00 -3.50 -18.35
CA LEU A 102 13.27 -2.91 -17.23
C LEU A 102 12.81 -3.98 -16.23
N THR A 103 12.31 -5.12 -16.71
CA THR A 103 11.93 -6.26 -15.85
C THR A 103 13.15 -6.85 -15.12
N ALA A 104 14.31 -6.90 -15.77
CA ALA A 104 15.54 -7.35 -15.12
C ALA A 104 15.99 -6.40 -14.00
N LEU A 105 15.93 -5.08 -14.23
CA LEU A 105 16.24 -4.08 -13.21
C LEU A 105 15.27 -4.16 -12.03
N LEU A 106 13.97 -4.27 -12.30
CA LEU A 106 12.95 -4.46 -11.27
C LEU A 106 13.25 -5.70 -10.41
N ARG A 107 13.57 -6.82 -11.06
CA ARG A 107 13.95 -8.08 -10.37
C ARG A 107 15.18 -7.89 -9.49
N GLU A 108 16.20 -7.21 -10.01
CA GLU A 108 17.44 -6.95 -9.28
C GLU A 108 17.19 -6.07 -8.05
N SER A 109 16.46 -4.95 -8.19
CA SER A 109 16.19 -4.03 -7.08
C SER A 109 15.30 -4.66 -6.00
N LEU A 110 14.24 -5.38 -6.37
CA LEU A 110 13.41 -6.12 -5.41
C LEU A 110 14.18 -7.29 -4.76
N GLY A 111 15.02 -7.98 -5.52
CA GLY A 111 15.92 -9.02 -5.02
C GLY A 111 16.91 -8.47 -3.99
N ARG A 112 17.56 -7.34 -4.28
CA ARG A 112 18.44 -6.65 -3.33
C ARG A 112 17.70 -6.22 -2.07
N PHE A 113 16.51 -5.63 -2.20
CA PHE A 113 15.71 -5.22 -1.04
C PHE A 113 15.36 -6.41 -0.14
N THR A 114 14.79 -7.47 -0.70
CA THR A 114 14.39 -8.65 0.09
C THR A 114 15.59 -9.39 0.68
N ALA A 115 16.71 -9.49 -0.03
CA ALA A 115 17.94 -10.09 0.49
C ALA A 115 18.52 -9.28 1.67
N GLN A 116 18.54 -7.96 1.56
CA GLN A 116 18.97 -7.11 2.68
C GLN A 116 18.01 -7.21 3.86
N ALA A 117 16.70 -7.17 3.63
CA ALA A 117 15.70 -7.36 4.68
C ALA A 117 15.89 -8.68 5.44
N ARG A 118 16.16 -9.79 4.75
CA ARG A 118 16.44 -11.11 5.38
C ARG A 118 17.66 -11.08 6.31
N THR A 119 18.62 -10.22 6.02
CA THR A 119 19.91 -10.15 6.73
C THR A 119 20.03 -8.95 7.68
N THR A 120 19.00 -8.11 7.79
CA THR A 120 18.96 -6.97 8.71
C THR A 120 18.92 -7.46 10.17
N PRO A 121 19.88 -7.07 11.02
CA PRO A 121 19.89 -7.41 12.44
C PRO A 121 18.67 -6.83 13.16
N ALA A 122 18.19 -7.54 14.20
CA ALA A 122 16.99 -7.15 14.95
C ALA A 122 16.97 -5.67 15.40
N PRO A 123 18.03 -5.12 16.04
CA PRO A 123 18.00 -3.74 16.52
C PRO A 123 17.94 -2.70 15.40
N ALA A 124 18.48 -3.03 14.22
CA ALA A 124 18.53 -2.10 13.09
C ALA A 124 17.13 -1.79 12.53
N TRP A 125 16.14 -2.62 12.80
CA TRP A 125 14.77 -2.39 12.35
C TRP A 125 14.06 -1.25 13.10
N ASP A 126 14.50 -0.94 14.32
CA ASP A 126 13.93 0.15 15.13
C ASP A 126 14.64 1.49 14.90
N HIS A 127 15.76 1.49 14.18
CA HIS A 127 16.44 2.74 13.83
C HIS A 127 15.57 3.61 12.93
N LEU A 128 15.47 4.89 13.27
CA LEU A 128 14.73 5.87 12.48
C LEU A 128 15.49 6.23 11.22
N VAL A 129 14.80 6.14 10.09
CA VAL A 129 15.25 6.58 8.76
C VAL A 129 14.29 7.62 8.21
N ALA A 130 14.74 8.44 7.26
CA ALA A 130 13.91 9.49 6.67
C ALA A 130 13.56 9.20 5.21
N ALA A 131 12.28 9.33 4.86
CA ALA A 131 11.84 9.40 3.47
C ALA A 131 12.36 10.69 2.80
N LEU A 132 12.42 10.71 1.47
CA LEU A 132 12.84 11.92 0.72
C LEU A 132 11.86 13.09 0.94
N ALA A 133 10.61 12.78 1.27
CA ALA A 133 9.59 13.75 1.67
C ALA A 133 9.80 14.34 3.08
N GLY A 134 10.84 13.89 3.80
CA GLY A 134 11.22 14.40 5.12
C GLY A 134 10.60 13.67 6.31
N TRP A 135 9.71 12.70 6.12
CA TRP A 135 9.11 11.95 7.23
C TRP A 135 10.09 10.92 7.79
N ARG A 136 10.35 10.97 9.10
CA ARG A 136 11.07 9.90 9.81
C ARG A 136 10.12 8.72 10.01
N HIS A 137 10.66 7.52 10.09
CA HIS A 137 9.95 6.31 10.50
C HIS A 137 10.97 5.22 10.84
N PRO A 138 10.62 4.23 11.68
CA PRO A 138 11.50 3.09 11.92
C PRO A 138 11.71 2.29 10.63
N ALA A 139 12.87 1.64 10.52
CA ALA A 139 13.25 0.90 9.32
C ALA A 139 12.32 -0.27 9.01
N TRP A 140 11.63 -0.88 10.00
CA TRP A 140 10.64 -1.92 9.74
C TRP A 140 9.49 -1.44 8.85
N TYR A 141 9.16 -0.14 8.88
CA TYR A 141 8.10 0.44 8.07
C TYR A 141 8.44 0.40 6.57
N LEU A 142 9.71 0.20 6.19
CA LEU A 142 10.12 0.02 4.79
C LEU A 142 9.48 -1.21 4.15
N LEU A 143 9.25 -2.29 4.90
CA LEU A 143 8.56 -3.48 4.39
C LEU A 143 7.13 -3.14 3.98
N LEU A 144 6.44 -2.35 4.78
CA LEU A 144 5.05 -1.98 4.55
C LEU A 144 4.91 -0.96 3.44
N ARG A 145 5.87 -0.01 3.35
CA ARG A 145 5.99 0.88 2.20
C ARG A 145 6.23 0.10 0.92
N CYS A 146 7.15 -0.86 0.91
CA CYS A 146 7.38 -1.70 -0.25
C CYS A 146 6.13 -2.49 -0.64
N LEU A 147 5.43 -3.08 0.34
CA LEU A 147 4.16 -3.78 0.08
C LEU A 147 3.12 -2.85 -0.57
N ARG A 148 2.95 -1.63 -0.04
CA ARG A 148 2.07 -0.61 -0.63
C ARG A 148 2.45 -0.27 -2.07
N GLU A 149 3.73 -0.04 -2.35
CA GLU A 149 4.22 0.24 -3.72
C GLU A 149 3.89 -0.93 -4.65
N LEU A 150 4.15 -2.16 -4.23
CA LEU A 150 3.91 -3.35 -5.05
C LEU A 150 2.43 -3.56 -5.36
N GLU A 151 1.56 -3.52 -4.36
CA GLU A 151 0.12 -3.81 -4.52
C GLU A 151 -0.60 -2.72 -5.31
N THR A 152 -0.28 -1.47 -5.00
CA THR A 152 -0.91 -0.31 -5.63
C THR A 152 -0.45 -0.17 -7.07
N HIS A 153 0.85 -0.26 -7.32
CA HIS A 153 1.38 -0.04 -8.66
C HIS A 153 1.25 -1.26 -9.57
N HIS A 154 1.01 -2.46 -9.04
CA HIS A 154 0.58 -3.58 -9.87
C HIS A 154 -0.82 -3.33 -10.45
N LEU A 155 -1.75 -2.79 -9.65
CA LEU A 155 -3.06 -2.35 -10.15
C LEU A 155 -2.89 -1.25 -11.19
N ASP A 156 -2.02 -0.27 -10.91
CA ASP A 156 -1.80 0.86 -11.81
C ASP A 156 -1.26 0.43 -13.19
N LEU A 157 -0.74 -0.79 -13.37
CA LEU A 157 -0.39 -1.30 -14.69
C LEU A 157 -1.60 -1.50 -15.61
N GLY A 158 -2.82 -1.66 -15.09
CA GLY A 158 -4.00 -1.88 -15.93
C GLY A 158 -3.90 -3.16 -16.75
N THR A 159 -3.50 -4.27 -16.11
CA THR A 159 -3.29 -5.60 -16.73
C THR A 159 -4.17 -6.70 -16.12
N GLY A 160 -5.30 -6.32 -15.51
CA GLY A 160 -6.24 -7.25 -14.86
C GLY A 160 -5.93 -7.58 -13.39
N TYR A 161 -4.98 -6.87 -12.78
CA TYR A 161 -4.76 -6.92 -11.33
C TYR A 161 -5.62 -5.87 -10.62
N GLY A 162 -6.60 -6.30 -9.83
CA GLY A 162 -7.56 -5.42 -9.16
C GLY A 162 -7.42 -5.42 -7.63
N THR A 163 -8.17 -4.53 -6.98
CA THR A 163 -8.15 -4.40 -5.50
C THR A 163 -8.58 -5.68 -4.78
N GLU A 164 -9.47 -6.47 -5.40
CA GLU A 164 -9.94 -7.76 -4.89
C GLU A 164 -8.83 -8.82 -4.78
N GLN A 165 -7.68 -8.58 -5.42
CA GLN A 165 -6.51 -9.45 -5.36
C GLN A 165 -5.47 -8.97 -4.32
N TRP A 166 -5.73 -7.85 -3.63
CA TRP A 166 -4.87 -7.37 -2.56
C TRP A 166 -4.89 -8.31 -1.36
N PRO A 167 -3.72 -8.65 -0.76
CA PRO A 167 -3.69 -9.47 0.44
C PRO A 167 -4.47 -8.82 1.59
N GLY A 168 -5.32 -9.60 2.28
CA GLY A 168 -6.13 -9.08 3.39
C GLY A 168 -5.30 -8.41 4.48
N ALA A 169 -4.11 -8.94 4.79
CA ALA A 169 -3.16 -8.34 5.73
C ALA A 169 -2.65 -6.96 5.26
N TYR A 170 -2.39 -6.79 3.95
CA TYR A 170 -2.06 -5.48 3.38
C TYR A 170 -3.23 -4.50 3.52
N VAL A 171 -4.43 -4.92 3.15
CA VAL A 171 -5.64 -4.08 3.22
C VAL A 171 -5.89 -3.62 4.66
N SER A 172 -5.85 -4.57 5.60
CA SER A 172 -6.05 -4.33 7.03
C SER A 172 -5.07 -3.30 7.59
N TRP A 173 -3.77 -3.48 7.36
CA TRP A 173 -2.75 -2.52 7.80
C TRP A 173 -2.86 -1.16 7.10
N ALA A 174 -3.05 -1.16 5.78
CA ALA A 174 -3.10 0.09 5.03
C ALA A 174 -4.32 0.94 5.41
N LEU A 175 -5.46 0.31 5.76
CA LEU A 175 -6.62 1.00 6.32
C LEU A 175 -6.32 1.58 7.70
N ASP A 176 -5.64 0.84 8.60
CA ASP A 176 -5.23 1.38 9.91
C ASP A 176 -4.38 2.64 9.77
N ASP A 177 -3.33 2.56 8.95
CA ASP A 177 -2.40 3.66 8.73
C ASP A 177 -3.09 4.86 8.07
N THR A 178 -3.89 4.62 7.03
CA THR A 178 -4.60 5.67 6.29
C THR A 178 -5.64 6.36 7.15
N LEU A 179 -6.55 5.59 7.77
CA LEU A 179 -7.67 6.14 8.52
C LEU A 179 -7.20 6.82 9.80
N GLY A 180 -6.15 6.31 10.44
CA GLY A 180 -5.56 7.03 11.57
C GLY A 180 -4.95 8.37 11.14
N THR A 181 -4.29 8.46 9.97
CA THR A 181 -3.74 9.74 9.48
C THR A 181 -4.88 10.70 9.12
N LEU A 182 -5.89 10.22 8.41
CA LEU A 182 -7.08 11.01 8.06
C LEU A 182 -7.83 11.51 9.30
N ARG A 183 -7.93 10.69 10.36
CA ARG A 183 -8.48 11.12 11.65
C ARG A 183 -7.70 12.30 12.22
N THR A 184 -6.37 12.24 12.23
CA THR A 184 -5.54 13.34 12.74
C THR A 184 -5.60 14.62 11.91
N GLN A 185 -5.91 14.49 10.62
CA GLN A 185 -6.11 15.60 9.69
C GLN A 185 -7.55 16.16 9.73
N GLY A 186 -8.44 15.59 10.55
CA GLY A 186 -9.84 16.01 10.61
C GLY A 186 -10.62 15.72 9.33
N PHE A 187 -10.28 14.64 8.62
CA PHE A 187 -11.02 14.22 7.43
C PHE A 187 -12.48 13.95 7.76
N ALA A 188 -13.40 14.46 6.92
CA ALA A 188 -14.83 14.54 7.20
C ALA A 188 -15.58 13.20 7.00
N LEU A 189 -15.19 12.16 7.73
CA LEU A 189 -15.93 10.91 7.89
C LEU A 189 -16.25 10.69 9.36
N ALA A 190 -17.45 10.19 9.65
CA ALA A 190 -17.78 9.75 11.01
C ALA A 190 -17.14 8.39 11.30
N SER A 191 -17.42 7.40 10.45
CA SER A 191 -16.91 6.03 10.63
C SER A 191 -16.71 5.28 9.31
N VAL A 192 -15.88 4.25 9.38
CA VAL A 192 -15.62 3.31 8.28
C VAL A 192 -15.74 1.89 8.81
N GLU A 193 -16.43 1.01 8.09
CA GLU A 193 -16.59 -0.40 8.40
C GLU A 193 -16.19 -1.26 7.19
N ALA A 194 -15.15 -2.07 7.37
CA ALA A 194 -14.69 -3.06 6.41
C ALA A 194 -15.29 -4.43 6.77
N VAL A 195 -16.35 -4.82 6.05
CA VAL A 195 -17.18 -5.98 6.43
C VAL A 195 -16.47 -7.33 6.28
N ASP A 196 -15.64 -7.47 5.25
CA ASP A 196 -14.79 -8.64 4.96
C ASP A 196 -13.67 -8.82 6.00
N LEU A 197 -13.27 -7.73 6.66
CA LEU A 197 -12.28 -7.75 7.74
C LEU A 197 -12.91 -7.86 9.13
N GLY A 198 -14.22 -7.61 9.26
CA GLY A 198 -14.90 -7.48 10.55
C GLY A 198 -14.35 -6.32 11.39
N ARG A 199 -13.91 -5.22 10.74
CA ARG A 199 -13.24 -4.09 11.40
C ARG A 199 -13.99 -2.78 11.20
N ARG A 200 -13.95 -1.94 12.24
CA ARG A 200 -14.56 -0.60 12.24
C ARG A 200 -13.59 0.43 12.79
N TRP A 201 -13.57 1.61 12.16
CA TRP A 201 -12.81 2.78 12.58
C TRP A 201 -13.77 3.95 12.81
N THR A 202 -13.59 4.67 13.92
CA THR A 202 -14.27 5.94 14.20
C THR A 202 -13.30 7.08 14.00
N LEU A 203 -13.67 8.04 13.15
CA LEU A 203 -12.83 9.17 12.76
C LEU A 203 -13.32 10.47 13.42
N ALA A 204 -14.63 10.71 13.42
CA ALA A 204 -15.23 11.89 14.02
C ALA A 204 -16.62 11.58 14.60
N ALA A 205 -17.16 12.48 15.42
CA ALA A 205 -18.50 12.36 15.98
C ALA A 205 -19.62 12.59 14.94
N GLN A 206 -19.30 13.28 13.84
CA GLN A 206 -20.25 13.70 12.80
C GLN A 206 -19.63 13.51 11.42
N GLY A 207 -20.49 13.37 10.40
CA GLY A 207 -20.10 13.15 9.01
C GLY A 207 -20.70 11.87 8.43
N PRO A 208 -20.49 11.61 7.13
CA PRO A 208 -20.94 10.38 6.50
C PRO A 208 -20.16 9.16 6.99
N SER A 209 -20.81 8.00 6.95
CA SER A 209 -20.21 6.70 7.25
C SER A 209 -20.11 5.83 6.00
N VAL A 210 -19.06 5.01 5.94
CA VAL A 210 -18.77 4.10 4.82
C VAL A 210 -18.79 2.65 5.32
N THR A 211 -19.54 1.79 4.65
CA THR A 211 -19.58 0.34 4.93
C THR A 211 -19.46 -0.43 3.61
N ALA A 212 -18.33 -1.11 3.39
CA ALA A 212 -18.03 -1.89 2.19
C ALA A 212 -16.92 -2.93 2.46
N ALA A 213 -16.52 -3.71 1.45
CA ALA A 213 -15.32 -4.54 1.56
C ALA A 213 -14.07 -3.65 1.70
N GLY A 214 -13.14 -4.03 2.57
CA GLY A 214 -11.96 -3.26 2.94
C GLY A 214 -11.09 -2.92 1.74
N HIS A 215 -10.95 -3.85 0.79
CA HIS A 215 -10.18 -3.60 -0.43
C HIS A 215 -10.81 -2.50 -1.31
N ARG A 216 -12.15 -2.39 -1.32
CA ARG A 216 -12.86 -1.32 -2.03
C ARG A 216 -12.68 0.02 -1.32
N ILE A 217 -12.79 0.03 0.01
CA ILE A 217 -12.55 1.21 0.85
C ILE A 217 -11.13 1.73 0.61
N LEU A 218 -10.13 0.87 0.68
CA LEU A 218 -8.75 1.24 0.42
C LEU A 218 -8.54 1.69 -1.04
N GLY A 219 -9.17 1.03 -2.00
CA GLY A 219 -9.16 1.45 -3.40
C GLY A 219 -9.70 2.87 -3.59
N TRP A 220 -10.79 3.22 -2.90
CA TRP A 220 -11.33 4.57 -2.90
C TRP A 220 -10.39 5.58 -2.24
N LEU A 221 -9.90 5.28 -1.03
CA LEU A 221 -8.99 6.17 -0.29
C LEU A 221 -7.66 6.42 -1.00
N THR A 222 -7.22 5.46 -1.82
CA THR A 222 -6.01 5.58 -2.65
C THR A 222 -6.28 6.22 -4.02
N GLY A 223 -7.54 6.50 -4.36
CA GLY A 223 -7.95 7.06 -5.65
C GLY A 223 -7.93 6.07 -6.83
N ARG A 224 -7.84 4.76 -6.56
CA ARG A 224 -7.90 3.68 -7.58
C ARG A 224 -9.32 3.22 -7.88
N LEU A 225 -10.26 3.51 -6.98
CA LEU A 225 -11.68 3.26 -7.19
C LEU A 225 -12.49 4.53 -7.00
N PRO A 226 -13.56 4.72 -7.79
CA PRO A 226 -14.47 5.83 -7.59
C PRO A 226 -15.36 5.58 -6.36
N ALA A 227 -15.97 6.61 -5.79
CA ALA A 227 -16.79 6.51 -4.59
C ALA A 227 -18.00 5.57 -4.77
N GLU A 228 -18.51 5.48 -6.00
CA GLU A 228 -19.59 4.61 -6.44
C GLU A 228 -19.27 3.13 -6.24
N ALA A 229 -17.98 2.75 -6.28
CA ALA A 229 -17.56 1.37 -6.02
C ALA A 229 -17.85 0.92 -4.57
N LEU A 230 -18.08 1.86 -3.64
CA LEU A 230 -18.42 1.57 -2.25
C LEU A 230 -19.90 1.23 -2.04
N ALA A 231 -20.76 1.57 -3.00
CA ALA A 231 -22.19 1.30 -2.92
C ALA A 231 -22.56 -0.15 -3.28
N ILE A 232 -21.62 -0.90 -3.87
CA ILE A 232 -21.87 -2.27 -4.35
C ILE A 232 -21.99 -3.21 -3.14
N ASP A 233 -23.17 -3.79 -3.00
CA ASP A 233 -23.52 -4.64 -1.87
C ASP A 233 -22.71 -5.96 -1.88
N PRO A 234 -22.04 -6.34 -0.77
CA PRO A 234 -21.32 -7.60 -0.70
C PRO A 234 -22.24 -8.83 -0.72
N LEU A 235 -23.55 -8.65 -0.52
CA LEU A 235 -24.55 -9.72 -0.57
C LEU A 235 -25.18 -9.96 -1.96
N SER A 236 -24.77 -9.20 -2.99
CA SER A 236 -25.41 -9.28 -4.33
C SER A 236 -24.63 -10.08 -5.38
N ALA A 237 -23.65 -10.89 -4.98
CA ALA A 237 -23.00 -11.86 -5.87
C ALA A 237 -23.28 -13.28 -5.35
N ASP A 238 -24.42 -13.85 -5.77
CA ASP A 238 -24.82 -15.25 -5.70
C ASP A 238 -24.10 -16.14 -4.65
N ALA A 239 -24.61 -16.17 -3.41
CA ALA A 239 -24.52 -17.35 -2.54
C ALA A 239 -25.33 -17.17 -1.25
N LEU A 240 -26.48 -17.83 -1.17
CA LEU A 240 -26.91 -18.64 -0.02
C LEU A 240 -27.97 -19.63 -0.51
N PRO A 241 -27.78 -20.96 -0.37
CA PRO A 241 -28.89 -21.90 -0.57
C PRO A 241 -29.95 -21.67 0.52
N PRO A 242 -31.24 -21.86 0.21
CA PRO A 242 -32.28 -21.84 1.23
C PRO A 242 -32.10 -23.08 2.09
N ASP A 243 -31.80 -22.87 3.38
CA ASP A 243 -31.85 -23.81 4.51
C ASP A 243 -30.50 -24.00 5.22
N ALA A 244 -30.21 -23.06 6.14
CA ALA A 244 -29.63 -23.36 7.45
C ALA A 244 -29.46 -22.07 8.26
N LEU A 245 -30.42 -21.74 9.12
CA LEU A 245 -30.14 -20.98 10.34
C LEU A 245 -30.84 -21.69 11.50
N PRO A 246 -30.12 -22.13 12.56
CA PRO A 246 -30.75 -22.19 13.85
C PRO A 246 -31.02 -20.77 14.32
N ALA A 247 -32.19 -20.57 14.91
CA ALA A 247 -32.51 -19.37 15.66
C ALA A 247 -31.46 -19.13 16.76
N ASP A 248 -31.30 -17.87 17.14
CA ASP A 248 -30.51 -17.37 18.27
C ASP A 248 -29.16 -16.74 17.88
N VAL A 249 -29.19 -15.71 17.02
CA VAL A 249 -28.22 -14.61 17.09
C VAL A 249 -29.01 -13.31 17.23
N LEU A 250 -29.05 -12.77 18.45
CA LEU A 250 -29.46 -11.40 18.70
C LEU A 250 -28.37 -10.47 18.13
N ILE A 251 -28.48 -10.10 16.85
CA ILE A 251 -27.71 -8.98 16.29
C ILE A 251 -28.41 -7.70 16.73
N ALA A 252 -27.99 -7.18 17.88
CA ALA A 252 -28.20 -5.79 18.22
C ALA A 252 -27.09 -4.97 17.57
N ASP A 253 -27.39 -4.38 16.40
CA ASP A 253 -26.96 -3.04 15.99
C ASP A 253 -27.60 -2.75 14.63
N ALA A 254 -28.33 -1.63 14.53
CA ALA A 254 -28.95 -1.21 13.29
C ALA A 254 -27.88 -1.03 12.19
N PRO A 255 -28.15 -1.39 10.92
CA PRO A 255 -27.21 -1.17 9.84
C PRO A 255 -26.89 0.33 9.76
N ILE A 256 -25.60 0.67 9.84
CA ILE A 256 -25.14 2.04 9.61
C ILE A 256 -25.60 2.43 8.21
N ALA A 257 -26.44 3.46 8.12
CA ALA A 257 -26.93 3.94 6.83
C ALA A 257 -25.73 4.33 5.95
N ARG A 258 -25.58 3.66 4.81
CA ARG A 258 -24.54 3.99 3.82
C ARG A 258 -24.79 5.40 3.28
N ALA A 259 -23.78 6.26 3.32
CA ALA A 259 -23.86 7.55 2.65
C ALA A 259 -23.85 7.36 1.12
N PRO A 260 -24.72 8.04 0.36
CA PRO A 260 -24.61 8.14 -1.10
C PRO A 260 -23.23 8.62 -1.55
N ALA A 261 -22.71 8.08 -2.66
CA ALA A 261 -21.36 8.39 -3.16
C ALA A 261 -21.10 9.90 -3.34
N HIS A 262 -22.10 10.67 -3.78
CA HIS A 262 -21.98 12.12 -3.99
C HIS A 262 -21.87 12.93 -2.68
N LEU A 263 -22.17 12.33 -1.52
CA LEU A 263 -22.01 12.95 -0.20
C LEU A 263 -20.67 12.60 0.46
N LEU A 264 -19.86 11.72 -0.14
CA LEU A 264 -18.56 11.36 0.40
C LEU A 264 -17.52 12.45 0.07
N PRO A 265 -16.68 12.86 1.04
CA PRO A 265 -15.59 13.80 0.78
C PRO A 265 -14.57 13.17 -0.17
N ARG A 266 -13.93 13.98 -1.02
CA ARG A 266 -12.82 13.51 -1.84
C ARG A 266 -11.60 13.21 -0.96
N PRO A 267 -11.01 12.01 -1.02
CA PRO A 267 -9.78 11.72 -0.28
C PRO A 267 -8.64 12.68 -0.67
N PRO A 268 -7.76 13.06 0.29
CA PRO A 268 -6.56 13.83 -0.02
C PRO A 268 -5.58 13.04 -0.90
N ALA A 269 -4.61 13.75 -1.49
CA ALA A 269 -3.62 13.15 -2.39
C ALA A 269 -2.85 12.01 -1.72
N TRP A 270 -2.89 10.82 -2.33
CA TRP A 270 -2.23 9.60 -1.87
C TRP A 270 -0.77 9.52 -2.37
N PRO A 271 0.17 8.86 -1.63
CA PRO A 271 0.00 8.29 -0.30
C PRO A 271 0.00 9.33 0.81
N GLN A 272 -0.82 9.08 1.84
CA GLN A 272 -0.76 9.85 3.08
C GLN A 272 0.59 9.62 3.79
N PRO A 273 1.11 10.63 4.52
CA PRO A 273 2.23 10.38 5.42
C PRO A 273 1.86 9.32 6.45
N PRO A 274 2.85 8.60 7.02
CA PRO A 274 2.59 7.68 8.13
C PRO A 274 1.91 8.41 9.28
N LEU A 275 1.24 7.64 10.14
CA LEU A 275 0.56 8.17 11.33
C LEU A 275 1.44 9.17 12.11
N PRO A 276 0.86 10.27 12.64
CA PRO A 276 1.59 11.19 13.51
C PRO A 276 2.25 10.45 14.68
N GLY A 277 3.48 10.85 15.00
CA GLY A 277 4.35 10.16 15.96
C GLY A 277 5.78 9.98 15.42
N TRP A 278 5.96 10.08 14.11
CA TRP A 278 7.25 10.06 13.45
C TRP A 278 7.47 11.41 12.73
N GLY A 279 8.10 12.36 13.42
CA GLY A 279 8.22 13.76 13.00
C GLY A 279 8.92 13.99 11.66
N ARG A 280 8.93 15.23 11.16
CA ARG A 280 9.73 15.57 9.97
C ARG A 280 11.19 15.77 10.33
N VAL A 281 12.07 15.59 9.35
CA VAL A 281 13.48 15.98 9.42
C VAL A 281 13.54 17.47 9.72
N GLY A 282 14.11 17.82 10.88
CA GLY A 282 14.20 19.20 11.36
C GLY A 282 13.18 19.60 12.43
N ASP A 283 12.23 18.72 12.79
CA ASP A 283 11.26 18.97 13.86
C ASP A 283 11.78 18.60 15.27
N ASP A 284 13.10 18.37 15.44
CA ASP A 284 13.68 18.12 16.77
C ASP A 284 13.68 19.43 17.60
N VAL A 285 12.71 19.55 18.51
CA VAL A 285 12.72 20.37 19.75
C VAL A 285 12.56 19.43 20.93
#